data_AF-A0A1R3JN02-F1
#
_entry.id   AF-A0A1R3JN02-F1
#
_cell.length_a   1.000
_cell.length_b   1.000
_cell.length_c   1.000
_cell.angle_alpha   90.00
_cell.angle_beta   90.00
_cell.angle_gamma   90.00
#
_symmetry.space_group_name_H-M   'P 1'
#
loop_
_entity.id
_entity.type
_entity.pdbx_description
1 polymer ?
#
loop_
_entity_poly.entity_id
_entity_poly.type
_entity_poly.pdbx_seq_one_letter_code
_entity_poly.pdbx_strand_id
1 'polypeptide(L)'
;MGLNTLNPGDHIYSYRQIHTFSHHGIYVGKGTVTKLNNEEVEINDAVIHFMGFGKCSNQIPCEKCGHSSRRIGVAITCLDCFLQGEAQSNQFAGSIFGFGLGGLAAYNIAKGIHEVITED
;
A
#
# COMPACT_ATOMS: atom_id res chain seq x y z
N MET A 1 5.95 -6.89 2.31
CA MET A 1 7.43 -6.70 2.30
C MET A 1 7.84 -6.45 3.74
N GLY A 2 8.88 -7.13 4.24
CA GLY A 2 9.37 -6.90 5.60
C GLY A 2 9.87 -5.47 5.74
N LEU A 3 9.52 -4.79 6.84
CA LEU A 3 9.82 -3.37 7.10
C LEU A 3 11.32 -2.99 7.13
N ASN A 4 12.24 -3.92 6.83
CA ASN A 4 13.68 -3.76 7.09
C ASN A 4 14.51 -3.32 5.86
N THR A 5 13.88 -2.91 4.74
CA THR A 5 14.61 -2.54 3.51
C THR A 5 13.92 -1.43 2.70
N LEU A 6 13.44 -0.36 3.33
CA LEU A 6 12.96 0.80 2.59
C LEU A 6 14.10 1.81 2.38
N ASN A 7 14.38 2.13 1.12
CA ASN A 7 15.34 3.15 0.73
C ASN A 7 14.61 4.39 0.19
N PRO A 8 15.11 5.61 0.44
CA PRO A 8 14.57 6.81 -0.17
C PRO A 8 14.46 6.67 -1.70
N GLY A 9 13.27 6.97 -2.24
CA GLY A 9 12.92 6.80 -3.65
C GLY A 9 12.15 5.53 -3.97
N ASP A 10 12.03 4.58 -3.04
CA ASP A 10 11.27 3.35 -3.27
C ASP A 10 9.77 3.66 -3.46
N HIS A 11 9.20 3.12 -4.54
CA HIS A 11 7.76 3.07 -4.70
C HIS A 11 7.19 2.00 -3.76
N ILE A 12 6.29 2.44 -2.88
CA ILE A 12 5.61 1.60 -1.89
C ILE A 12 4.10 1.59 -2.16
N TYR A 13 3.45 0.49 -1.81
CA TYR A 13 2.00 0.36 -1.90
C TYR A 13 1.44 -0.36 -0.66
N SER A 14 0.22 -0.01 -0.26
CA SER A 14 -0.53 -0.69 0.80
C SER A 14 -1.96 -0.98 0.31
N TYR A 15 -2.48 -2.18 0.59
CA TYR A 15 -3.85 -2.56 0.21
C TYR A 15 -4.84 -2.12 1.28
N ARG A 16 -6.05 -1.69 0.88
CA ARG A 16 -7.20 -1.50 1.80
C ARG A 16 -8.34 -2.44 1.42
N GLN A 17 -9.12 -2.85 2.43
CA GLN A 17 -10.46 -3.48 2.35
C GLN A 17 -10.70 -4.38 1.13
N ILE A 18 -10.56 -5.70 1.34
CA ILE A 18 -10.99 -6.73 0.38
C ILE A 18 -10.39 -6.51 -1.03
N HIS A 19 -9.14 -6.05 -1.10
CA HIS A 19 -8.36 -5.97 -2.35
C HIS A 19 -8.94 -5.07 -3.46
N THR A 20 -9.84 -4.13 -3.14
CA THR A 20 -10.46 -3.25 -4.16
C THR A 20 -9.71 -1.94 -4.39
N PHE A 21 -8.79 -1.56 -3.50
CA PHE A 21 -8.04 -0.32 -3.60
C PHE A 21 -6.63 -0.45 -3.01
N SER A 22 -5.64 0.08 -3.72
CA SER A 22 -4.26 0.22 -3.25
C SER A 22 -3.92 1.69 -3.07
N HIS A 23 -3.38 2.03 -1.91
CA HIS A 23 -2.67 3.27 -1.72
C HIS A 23 -1.26 3.13 -2.28
N HIS A 24 -0.79 4.14 -3.01
CA HIS A 24 0.54 4.19 -3.59
C HIS A 24 1.31 5.37 -3.00
N GLY A 25 2.63 5.26 -2.91
CA GLY A 25 3.47 6.34 -2.45
C GLY A 25 4.95 6.12 -2.74
N ILE A 26 5.76 7.13 -2.45
CA ILE A 26 7.22 7.06 -2.56
C ILE A 26 7.79 7.25 -1.16
N TYR A 27 8.59 6.31 -0.68
CA TYR A 27 9.29 6.45 0.59
C TYR A 27 10.38 7.51 0.47
N VAL A 28 10.42 8.44 1.40
CA VAL A 28 11.34 9.59 1.38
C VAL A 28 12.48 9.39 2.39
N GLY A 29 12.27 8.59 3.43
CA GLY A 29 13.17 8.55 4.59
C GLY A 29 12.95 9.79 5.44
N LYS A 30 13.82 10.79 5.36
CA LYS A 30 13.65 12.05 6.11
C LYS A 30 12.97 13.12 5.25
N GLY A 31 11.91 13.73 5.76
CA GLY A 31 11.17 14.76 5.01
C GLY A 31 10.43 15.75 5.89
N THR A 32 10.09 16.90 5.31
CA THR A 32 9.36 17.98 5.96
C THR A 32 7.85 17.79 5.78
N VAL A 33 7.09 18.00 6.85
CA VAL A 33 5.62 18.01 6.84
C VAL A 33 5.10 19.32 7.39
N THR A 34 4.01 19.82 6.80
CA THR A 34 3.32 21.02 7.29
C THR A 34 2.13 20.61 8.16
N LYS A 35 2.17 20.95 9.45
CA LYS A 35 1.05 20.72 10.38
C LYS A 35 -0.09 21.72 10.15
N LEU A 36 -1.23 21.46 10.80
CA LEU A 36 -2.45 22.29 10.66
C LEU A 36 -2.25 23.76 11.10
N ASN A 37 -1.30 24.02 11.99
CA ASN A 37 -0.90 25.35 12.46
C ASN A 37 0.13 26.04 11.53
N ASN A 38 0.36 25.52 10.31
CA ASN A 38 1.39 25.96 9.36
C ASN A 38 2.83 25.82 9.87
N GLU A 39 3.05 24.99 10.88
CA GLU A 39 4.39 24.66 11.34
C GLU A 39 5.02 23.61 10.43
N GLU A 40 6.24 23.86 9.98
CA GLU A 40 7.05 22.90 9.23
C GLU A 40 7.91 22.09 10.20
N VAL A 41 7.74 20.77 10.18
CA VAL A 41 8.45 19.84 11.06
C VAL A 41 9.14 18.78 10.23
N GLU A 42 10.40 18.50 10.56
CA GLU A 42 11.15 17.38 10.00
C GLU A 42 10.72 16.09 10.69
N ILE A 43 10.37 15.08 9.89
CA ILE A 43 10.04 13.74 10.38
C ILE A 43 10.91 12.68 9.69
N ASN A 44 11.14 11.57 10.39
CA ASN A 44 11.64 10.35 9.80
C ASN A 44 10.50 9.51 9.24
N ASP A 45 10.83 8.59 8.35
CA ASP A 45 9.89 7.72 7.65
C ASP A 45 8.77 8.48 6.92
N ALA A 46 9.13 9.56 6.24
CA ALA A 46 8.20 10.33 5.41
C ALA A 46 7.85 9.56 4.12
N VAL A 47 6.63 9.78 3.63
CA VAL A 47 6.09 9.19 2.40
C VAL A 47 5.37 10.26 1.59
N ILE A 48 5.69 10.37 0.31
CA ILE A 48 4.83 11.07 -0.64
C ILE A 48 3.66 10.14 -0.96
N HIS A 49 2.48 10.43 -0.41
CA HIS A 49 1.29 9.61 -0.52
C HIS A 49 0.38 10.12 -1.63
N PHE A 50 0.06 9.25 -2.58
CA PHE A 50 -0.92 9.49 -3.63
C PHE A 50 -2.32 9.10 -3.14
N MET A 51 -3.09 10.09 -2.71
CA MET A 51 -4.40 9.91 -2.11
C MET A 51 -5.49 10.01 -3.19
N GLY A 52 -6.17 8.89 -3.42
CA GLY A 52 -7.39 8.83 -4.24
C GLY A 52 -8.65 9.21 -3.46
N PHE A 53 -9.80 9.15 -4.14
CA PHE A 53 -11.11 9.30 -3.50
C PHE A 53 -11.33 8.17 -2.50
N GLY A 54 -11.40 8.51 -1.21
CA GLY A 54 -11.64 7.57 -0.12
C GLY A 54 -12.70 8.10 0.85
N LYS A 55 -13.36 7.19 1.58
CA LYS A 55 -14.34 7.58 2.60
C LYS A 55 -13.66 8.42 3.68
N CYS A 56 -14.20 9.62 3.90
CA CYS A 56 -13.83 10.49 5.01
C CYS A 56 -14.10 9.76 6.33
N SER A 57 -13.06 9.46 7.11
CA SER A 57 -13.25 9.14 8.53
C SER A 57 -12.95 10.38 9.36
N ASN A 58 -13.68 10.59 10.44
CA ASN A 58 -13.35 11.63 11.42
C ASN A 58 -12.16 11.13 12.26
N GLN A 59 -10.96 11.13 11.68
CA GLN A 59 -9.73 10.84 12.40
C GLN A 59 -9.11 12.13 12.93
N ILE A 60 -8.73 12.08 14.20
CA ILE A 60 -7.89 13.09 14.85
C ILE A 60 -6.59 13.20 14.02
N PRO A 61 -6.10 14.42 13.74
CA PRO A 61 -4.87 14.61 12.98
C PRO A 61 -3.70 13.86 13.61
N CYS A 62 -2.86 13.23 12.79
CA CYS A 62 -1.67 12.53 13.27
C CYS A 62 -0.74 13.50 14.00
N GLU A 63 -0.29 13.15 15.22
CA GLU A 63 0.63 14.00 15.98
C GLU A 63 2.01 14.14 15.31
N LYS A 64 2.47 13.10 14.59
CA LYS A 64 3.75 13.09 13.87
C LYS A 64 3.68 13.97 12.63
N CYS A 65 2.77 13.66 11.70
CA CYS A 65 2.74 14.28 10.38
C CYS A 65 1.58 15.27 10.13
N GLY A 66 0.67 15.45 11.08
CA GLY A 66 -0.49 16.34 10.92
C GLY A 66 -1.55 15.82 9.94
N HIS A 67 -1.37 14.62 9.38
CA HIS A 67 -2.26 14.07 8.36
C HIS A 67 -3.66 13.77 8.92
N SER A 68 -4.69 14.08 8.15
CA SER A 68 -6.09 13.68 8.38
C SER A 68 -6.72 13.21 7.08
N SER A 69 -7.66 12.26 7.15
CA SER A 69 -8.19 11.51 5.99
C SER A 69 -9.10 12.32 5.05
N ARG A 70 -9.02 13.66 5.06
CA ARG A 70 -9.89 14.57 4.29
C ARG A 70 -9.24 15.08 3.00
N ARG A 71 -8.01 14.68 2.69
CA ARG A 71 -7.24 15.22 1.56
C ARG A 71 -7.28 14.26 0.36
N ILE A 72 -7.62 14.80 -0.81
CA ILE A 72 -7.44 14.17 -2.13
C ILE A 72 -6.24 14.85 -2.77
N GLY A 73 -5.40 14.08 -3.48
CA GLY A 73 -4.23 14.59 -4.19
C GLY A 73 -2.93 14.00 -3.66
N VAL A 74 -1.87 14.81 -3.67
CA VAL A 74 -0.53 14.40 -3.22
C VAL A 74 -0.24 15.06 -1.87
N ALA A 75 0.14 14.27 -0.88
CA ALA A 75 0.49 14.77 0.45
C ALA A 75 1.74 14.06 0.98
N ILE A 76 2.54 14.75 1.80
CA ILE A 76 3.59 14.09 2.57
C ILE A 76 3.00 13.63 3.91
N THR A 77 3.16 12.35 4.23
CA THR A 77 2.67 11.73 5.46
C THR A 77 3.78 10.94 6.14
N CYS A 78 3.59 10.48 7.38
CA CYS A 78 4.46 9.46 7.95
C CYS A 78 4.09 8.07 7.42
N LEU A 79 5.06 7.15 7.45
CA LEU A 79 4.89 5.76 7.02
C LEU A 79 3.75 5.07 7.76
N ASP A 80 3.56 5.35 9.06
CA ASP A 80 2.45 4.79 9.85
C ASP A 80 1.08 5.18 9.26
N CYS A 81 0.89 6.45 8.88
CA CYS A 81 -0.36 6.91 8.26
C CYS A 81 -0.58 6.30 6.88
N PHE A 82 0.50 6.07 6.12
CA PHE A 82 0.44 5.34 4.86
C PHE A 82 0.04 3.86 5.04
N LEU A 83 0.53 3.22 6.11
CA LEU A 83 0.31 1.80 6.41
C LEU A 83 -1.00 1.50 7.17
N GLN A 84 -1.56 2.47 7.90
CA GLN A 84 -2.87 2.36 8.59
C GLN A 84 -4.06 2.11 7.63
N GLY A 85 -3.77 1.92 6.35
CA GLY A 85 -4.59 1.21 5.36
C GLY A 85 -4.77 -0.31 5.55
N GLU A 86 -4.08 -0.94 6.50
CA GLU A 86 -3.88 -2.40 6.62
C GLU A 86 -2.79 -2.95 5.69
N ALA A 87 -1.55 -2.92 6.16
CA ALA A 87 -0.52 -3.82 5.64
C ALA A 87 -0.80 -5.26 6.13
N GLN A 88 -1.44 -6.09 5.30
CA GLN A 88 -1.52 -7.54 5.57
C GLN A 88 -0.37 -8.28 4.88
N SER A 89 0.38 -9.06 5.66
CA SER A 89 1.42 -9.97 5.20
C SER A 89 0.85 -11.03 4.26
N ASN A 90 1.47 -11.19 3.09
CA ASN A 90 1.04 -11.98 1.94
C ASN A 90 1.07 -13.51 2.09
N GLN A 91 1.20 -14.08 3.29
CA GLN A 91 1.25 -15.54 3.43
C GLN A 91 -0.12 -16.21 3.21
N PHE A 92 -1.23 -15.53 3.50
CA PHE A 92 -2.57 -16.09 3.31
C PHE A 92 -3.13 -15.88 1.89
N ALA A 93 -2.79 -14.75 1.26
CA ALA A 93 -3.22 -14.43 -0.11
C ALA A 93 -2.59 -15.34 -1.17
N GLY A 94 -1.37 -15.84 -0.95
CA GLY A 94 -0.77 -16.86 -1.81
C GLY A 94 -1.61 -18.15 -1.86
N SER A 95 -2.23 -18.53 -0.75
CA SER A 95 -3.08 -19.72 -0.65
C SER A 95 -4.48 -19.52 -1.24
N ILE A 96 -5.07 -18.32 -1.13
CA ILE A 96 -6.42 -18.02 -1.63
C ILE A 96 -6.42 -17.60 -3.11
N PHE A 97 -5.44 -16.80 -3.54
CA PHE A 97 -5.37 -16.25 -4.90
C PHE A 97 -4.39 -17.00 -5.81
N GLY A 98 -3.87 -18.15 -5.38
CA GLY A 98 -3.19 -19.09 -6.27
C GLY A 98 -1.71 -18.81 -6.54
N PHE A 99 -1.04 -17.96 -5.76
CA PHE A 99 0.42 -17.82 -5.83
C PHE A 99 1.18 -18.84 -4.96
N GLY A 100 0.47 -19.77 -4.34
CA GLY A 100 1.00 -20.95 -3.64
C GLY A 100 0.90 -22.23 -4.47
N LEU A 101 1.33 -23.36 -3.88
CA LEU A 101 1.43 -24.66 -4.56
C LEU A 101 0.14 -25.10 -5.26
N GLY A 102 -1.02 -24.83 -4.64
CA GLY A 102 -2.33 -25.18 -5.18
C GLY A 102 -2.70 -24.42 -6.46
N GLY A 103 -2.36 -23.13 -6.54
CA GLY A 103 -2.64 -22.33 -7.74
C GLY A 103 -1.70 -22.65 -8.89
N LEU A 104 -0.43 -22.99 -8.60
CA LEU A 104 0.50 -23.51 -9.61
C LEU A 104 0.01 -24.84 -10.20
N ALA A 105 -0.51 -25.74 -9.36
CA ALA A 105 -1.10 -26.99 -9.82
C ALA A 105 -2.33 -26.76 -10.70
N ALA A 106 -3.24 -25.88 -10.27
CA ALA A 106 -4.43 -25.53 -11.04
C ALA A 106 -4.09 -24.87 -12.40
N TYR A 107 -3.10 -23.97 -12.43
CA TYR A 107 -2.60 -23.36 -13.66
C TYR A 107 -2.05 -24.41 -14.62
N ASN A 108 -1.21 -25.34 -14.14
CA ASN A 108 -0.64 -26.38 -14.99
C ASN A 108 -1.71 -27.33 -15.55
N ILE A 109 -2.76 -27.65 -14.77
CA ILE A 109 -3.89 -28.45 -15.25
C ILE A 109 -4.67 -27.68 -16.32
N ALA A 110 -5.02 -26.43 -16.07
CA ALA A 110 -5.75 -25.59 -17.02
C ALA A 110 -4.96 -25.37 -18.33
N LYS A 111 -3.64 -25.18 -18.22
CA LYS A 111 -2.74 -25.07 -19.38
C LYS A 111 -2.71 -26.36 -20.19
N GLY A 112 -2.59 -27.51 -19.54
CA GLY A 112 -2.62 -28.81 -20.22
C GLY A 112 -3.95 -29.06 -20.95
N ILE A 113 -5.08 -28.71 -20.33
CA ILE A 113 -6.40 -28.82 -20.97
C ILE A 113 -6.51 -27.87 -22.17
N HIS A 114 -6.06 -26.62 -22.02
CA HIS A 114 -6.06 -25.66 -23.12
C HIS A 114 -5.21 -26.14 -24.30
N GLU A 115 -4.00 -26.63 -24.03
CA GLU A 115 -3.09 -27.16 -25.06
C GLU A 115 -3.76 -28.33 -25.82
N VAL A 116 -4.40 -29.27 -25.12
CA VAL A 116 -5.16 -30.37 -25.73
C VAL A 116 -6.33 -29.88 -26.59
N ILE A 117 -7.05 -28.86 -26.15
CA ILE A 117 -8.19 -28.29 -26.91
C ILE A 117 -7.71 -27.52 -28.15
N THR A 118 -6.52 -26.92 -28.10
CA THR A 118 -5.98 -26.12 -29.21
C THR A 118 -5.10 -26.90 -30.19
N GLU A 119 -4.91 -28.19 -29.96
CA GLU A 119 -4.19 -29.10 -30.87
C GLU A 119 -5.09 -29.87 -31.86
N ASP A 120 -6.41 -29.58 -31.89
CA ASP A 120 -7.38 -30.05 -32.91
C ASP A 120 -7.66 -28.98 -34.00
#